data_AF-A0A3B9LTE0-F1
#
_entry.id   AF-A0A3B9LTE0-F1
#
_cell.length_a   1.000
_cell.length_b   1.000
_cell.length_c   1.000
_cell.angle_alpha   90.00
_cell.angle_beta   90.00
_cell.angle_gamma   90.00
#
_symmetry.space_group_name_H-M   'P 1'
#
loop_
_entity.id
_entity.type
_entity.pdbx_description
1 polymer ?
#
loop_
_entity_poly.entity_id
_entity_poly.type
_entity_poly.pdbx_seq_one_letter_code
_entity_poly.pdbx_strand_id
1 'polypeptide(L)'
;MDSPINQELSANSDTIVQPGEIVAAGTPASVPLPAKPPLPATAKTPPAPVGAVVESAPDPPVNKMRRRIVWASVTGFLVTCFLMFLRFFLPRSILEPSSVFRVGYPSDYALGVDTKWQQQYRIWVDKTSDRIFVIYARCTHLGCTPDWKPSENKFKCPCHGSGYDSEGINFEGPAPRPMDRAHVELDAEGQILVDIGRLYRWPKGEKDEFNDPGAYIPL
;
A
#
# COMPACT_ATOMS: atom_id res chain seq x y z
N MET A 1 -45.20 31.13 -43.53
CA MET A 1 -43.77 30.86 -43.34
C MET A 1 -43.57 30.51 -41.85
N ASP A 2 -44.07 29.40 -41.32
CA ASP A 2 -43.96 27.98 -41.71
C ASP A 2 -42.53 27.41 -41.57
N SER A 3 -42.24 26.84 -40.38
CA SER A 3 -41.77 25.45 -40.09
C SER A 3 -40.66 24.75 -40.92
N PRO A 4 -40.04 23.61 -40.46
CA PRO A 4 -40.08 22.92 -39.14
C PRO A 4 -38.72 22.35 -38.63
N ILE A 5 -38.82 21.36 -37.70
CA ILE A 5 -37.86 20.31 -37.22
C ILE A 5 -37.00 20.74 -36.01
N ASN A 6 -36.90 20.05 -34.86
CA ASN A 6 -37.57 18.88 -34.20
C ASN A 6 -37.48 19.14 -32.64
N GLN A 7 -38.19 18.54 -31.67
CA GLN A 7 -38.78 17.21 -31.37
C GLN A 7 -37.80 16.13 -30.87
N GLU A 8 -37.93 15.40 -29.75
CA GLU A 8 -38.61 15.41 -28.42
C GLU A 8 -38.02 14.18 -27.68
N LEU A 9 -37.97 14.16 -26.34
CA LEU A 9 -38.23 12.92 -25.58
C LEU A 9 -38.52 13.21 -24.09
N SER A 10 -39.75 12.92 -23.67
CA SER A 10 -40.27 12.98 -22.29
C SER A 10 -40.11 11.60 -21.62
N ALA A 11 -39.58 11.49 -20.40
CA ALA A 11 -40.18 11.76 -19.09
C ALA A 11 -41.07 10.63 -18.52
N ASN A 12 -40.78 10.32 -17.25
CA ASN A 12 -41.62 9.72 -16.20
C ASN A 12 -41.44 8.24 -15.81
N SER A 13 -41.56 8.09 -14.49
CA SER A 13 -41.46 6.92 -13.63
C SER A 13 -42.78 6.19 -13.47
N ASP A 14 -42.73 4.92 -13.03
CA ASP A 14 -43.22 4.46 -11.71
C ASP A 14 -43.64 2.97 -11.70
N THR A 15 -43.80 2.42 -10.49
CA THR A 15 -44.56 1.19 -10.12
C THR A 15 -43.78 -0.09 -9.78
N ILE A 16 -43.41 -0.20 -8.49
CA ILE A 16 -43.84 -1.22 -7.51
C ILE A 16 -44.21 -2.64 -8.02
N VAL A 17 -43.61 -3.70 -7.45
CA VAL A 17 -44.14 -5.09 -7.50
C VAL A 17 -43.90 -5.85 -6.16
N GLN A 18 -44.94 -6.53 -5.67
CA GLN A 18 -45.03 -7.54 -4.58
C GLN A 18 -46.31 -8.40 -4.88
N PRO A 19 -46.54 -9.60 -4.29
CA PRO A 19 -46.44 -10.88 -5.02
C PRO A 19 -47.75 -11.71 -5.12
N GLY A 20 -47.73 -12.83 -5.89
CA GLY A 20 -48.61 -13.99 -5.63
C GLY A 20 -49.21 -14.78 -6.83
N GLU A 21 -49.12 -16.11 -6.74
CA GLU A 21 -50.14 -17.14 -7.08
C GLU A 21 -50.65 -17.37 -8.55
N ILE A 22 -50.32 -18.56 -9.11
CA ILE A 22 -51.03 -19.44 -10.10
C ILE A 22 -51.53 -18.88 -11.48
N VAL A 23 -51.69 -19.65 -12.59
CA VAL A 23 -51.86 -21.09 -12.84
C VAL A 23 -51.34 -21.53 -14.25
N ALA A 24 -51.21 -22.85 -14.44
CA ALA A 24 -51.47 -23.62 -15.68
C ALA A 24 -50.51 -23.59 -16.90
N ALA A 25 -49.61 -24.58 -16.90
CA ALA A 25 -49.43 -25.63 -17.93
C ALA A 25 -49.30 -25.27 -19.43
N GLY A 26 -48.09 -25.47 -19.96
CA GLY A 26 -47.81 -25.67 -21.39
C GLY A 26 -46.59 -26.57 -21.59
N THR A 27 -46.79 -27.81 -22.03
CA THR A 27 -45.75 -28.83 -22.21
C THR A 27 -44.99 -28.68 -23.54
N PRO A 28 -43.66 -28.83 -23.56
CA PRO A 28 -42.94 -29.40 -24.70
C PRO A 28 -42.35 -30.78 -24.37
N ALA A 29 -42.22 -31.61 -25.40
CA ALA A 29 -41.99 -33.05 -25.26
C ALA A 29 -40.60 -33.43 -24.73
N SER A 30 -40.56 -34.53 -23.96
CA SER A 30 -39.32 -35.16 -23.47
C SER A 30 -38.61 -35.95 -24.57
N VAL A 31 -37.32 -35.63 -24.80
CA VAL A 31 -36.41 -36.49 -25.58
C VAL A 31 -35.99 -37.69 -24.71
N PRO A 32 -35.97 -38.94 -25.22
CA PRO A 32 -35.58 -40.10 -24.41
C PRO A 32 -34.07 -40.14 -24.15
N LEU A 33 -33.67 -40.40 -22.90
CA LEU A 33 -32.30 -40.79 -22.57
C LEU A 33 -32.04 -42.25 -23.01
N PRO A 34 -30.84 -42.59 -23.51
CA PRO A 34 -30.49 -43.97 -23.82
C PRO A 34 -30.43 -44.85 -22.56
N ALA A 35 -30.86 -46.11 -22.69
CA ALA A 35 -30.94 -47.05 -21.58
C ALA A 35 -29.55 -47.43 -21.01
N LYS A 36 -29.48 -47.56 -19.68
CA LYS A 36 -28.29 -47.98 -18.95
C LYS A 36 -28.04 -49.49 -19.15
N PRO A 37 -26.80 -49.95 -19.43
CA PRO A 37 -26.51 -51.38 -19.54
C PRO A 37 -26.77 -52.15 -18.23
N PRO A 38 -27.15 -53.44 -18.28
CA PRO A 38 -27.39 -54.24 -17.08
C PRO A 38 -26.08 -54.51 -16.33
N LEU A 39 -26.14 -54.52 -14.99
CA LEU A 39 -25.01 -54.93 -14.16
C LEU A 39 -24.79 -56.45 -14.28
N PRO A 40 -23.52 -56.93 -14.26
CA PRO A 40 -23.23 -58.36 -14.17
C PRO A 40 -23.67 -58.91 -12.81
N ALA A 41 -24.16 -60.16 -12.82
CA ALA A 41 -24.66 -60.83 -11.62
C ALA A 41 -23.55 -61.06 -10.57
N THR A 42 -23.87 -60.83 -9.30
CA THR A 42 -22.95 -61.00 -8.19
C THR A 42 -22.71 -62.48 -7.88
N ALA A 43 -21.53 -62.99 -8.25
CA ALA A 43 -21.06 -64.28 -7.76
C ALA A 43 -20.77 -64.18 -6.24
N LYS A 44 -21.37 -65.07 -5.44
CA LYS A 44 -21.12 -65.12 -3.99
C LYS A 44 -19.77 -65.76 -3.70
N THR A 45 -18.85 -65.00 -3.11
CA THR A 45 -17.60 -65.53 -2.53
C THR A 45 -17.92 -66.29 -1.23
N PRO A 46 -17.28 -67.44 -0.95
CA PRO A 46 -17.41 -68.13 0.34
C PRO A 46 -16.79 -67.30 1.49
N PRO A 47 -17.25 -67.44 2.74
CA PRO A 47 -16.64 -66.75 3.88
C PRO A 47 -15.23 -67.29 4.15
N ALA A 48 -14.26 -66.39 4.27
CA ALA A 48 -12.90 -66.73 4.67
C ALA A 48 -12.82 -67.08 6.17
N PRO A 49 -11.91 -67.98 6.59
CA PRO A 49 -11.77 -68.34 7.99
C PRO A 49 -11.23 -67.17 8.83
N VAL A 50 -11.86 -66.95 9.98
CA VAL A 50 -11.42 -65.96 10.98
C VAL A 50 -10.15 -66.49 11.67
N GLY A 51 -9.05 -65.74 11.63
CA GLY A 51 -7.84 -66.06 12.41
C GLY A 51 -6.50 -65.99 11.69
N ALA A 52 -6.43 -65.55 10.43
CA ALA A 52 -5.14 -65.31 9.78
C ALA A 52 -4.52 -63.98 10.25
N VAL A 53 -3.59 -64.05 11.20
CA VAL A 53 -2.59 -62.97 11.37
C VAL A 53 -1.75 -62.98 10.10
N VAL A 54 -1.94 -61.97 9.26
CA VAL A 54 -1.08 -61.76 8.09
C VAL A 54 0.25 -61.21 8.58
N GLU A 55 1.18 -62.13 8.87
CA GLU A 55 2.59 -61.80 9.02
C GLU A 55 3.04 -61.09 7.74
N SER A 56 3.30 -59.79 7.84
CA SER A 56 3.68 -58.98 6.68
C SER A 56 4.97 -59.53 6.09
N ALA A 57 4.95 -59.91 4.80
CA ALA A 57 6.12 -60.47 4.12
C ALA A 57 7.34 -59.53 4.29
N PRO A 58 8.57 -60.06 4.40
CA PRO A 58 9.76 -59.24 4.59
C PRO A 58 9.88 -58.20 3.48
N ASP A 59 9.98 -56.92 3.85
CA ASP A 59 10.06 -55.83 2.89
C ASP A 59 11.18 -56.06 1.86
N PRO A 60 10.94 -55.79 0.56
CA PRO A 60 11.97 -55.94 -0.46
C PRO A 60 13.18 -55.04 -0.14
N PRO A 61 14.42 -55.50 -0.42
CA PRO A 61 15.63 -54.83 0.03
C PRO A 61 15.70 -53.38 -0.46
N VAL A 62 15.60 -52.45 0.49
CA VAL A 62 15.54 -51.01 0.21
C VAL A 62 16.80 -50.53 -0.49
N ASN A 63 16.68 -50.12 -1.76
CA ASN A 63 17.77 -49.51 -2.51
C ASN A 63 18.17 -48.17 -1.86
N LYS A 64 19.24 -48.22 -1.06
CA LYS A 64 19.78 -47.08 -0.29
C LYS A 64 20.19 -45.91 -1.18
N MET A 65 20.64 -46.16 -2.41
CA MET A 65 21.03 -45.11 -3.37
C MET A 65 19.80 -44.40 -3.93
N ARG A 66 18.77 -45.14 -4.37
CA ARG A 66 17.48 -44.55 -4.80
C ARG A 66 16.82 -43.76 -3.67
N ARG A 67 16.84 -44.26 -2.43
CA ARG A 67 16.33 -43.55 -1.26
C ARG A 67 17.08 -42.24 -1.01
N ARG A 68 18.42 -42.22 -1.08
CA ARG A 68 19.22 -41.00 -0.95
C ARG A 68 18.88 -39.95 -2.01
N ILE A 69 18.70 -40.35 -3.27
CA ILE A 69 18.32 -39.45 -4.37
C ILE A 69 16.95 -38.81 -4.09
N VAL A 70 15.94 -39.62 -3.74
CA VAL A 70 14.58 -39.11 -3.44
C VAL A 70 14.60 -38.11 -2.28
N TRP A 71 15.30 -38.43 -1.18
CA TRP A 71 15.40 -37.50 -0.04
C TRP A 71 16.17 -36.23 -0.39
N ALA A 72 17.23 -36.31 -1.20
CA ALA A 72 17.95 -35.12 -1.67
C ALA A 72 17.07 -34.18 -2.52
N SER A 73 16.28 -34.74 -3.44
CA SER A 73 15.33 -33.94 -4.25
C SER A 73 14.24 -33.27 -3.41
N VAL A 74 13.67 -34.00 -2.44
CA VAL A 74 12.66 -33.44 -1.50
C VAL A 74 13.26 -32.33 -0.64
N THR A 75 14.44 -32.54 -0.05
CA THR A 75 15.13 -31.52 0.75
C THR A 75 15.49 -30.29 -0.10
N GLY A 76 16.00 -30.47 -1.32
CA GLY A 76 16.33 -29.36 -2.22
C GLY A 76 15.10 -28.52 -2.61
N PHE A 77 13.97 -29.17 -2.89
CA PHE A 77 12.71 -28.47 -3.16
C PHE A 77 12.22 -27.68 -1.94
N LEU A 78 12.18 -28.30 -0.76
CA LEU A 78 11.74 -27.65 0.48
C LEU A 78 12.65 -26.47 0.88
N VAL A 79 13.97 -26.61 0.73
CA VAL A 79 14.93 -25.51 0.96
C VAL A 79 14.69 -24.36 -0.03
N THR A 80 14.45 -24.67 -1.31
CA THR A 80 14.16 -23.64 -2.32
C THR A 80 12.88 -22.88 -2.00
N CYS A 81 11.80 -23.60 -1.64
CA CYS A 81 10.54 -22.98 -1.20
C CYS A 81 10.73 -22.13 0.06
N PHE A 82 11.49 -22.61 1.05
CA PHE A 82 11.77 -21.89 2.29
C PHE A 82 12.60 -20.62 2.06
N LEU A 83 13.60 -20.66 1.18
CA LEU A 83 14.38 -19.47 0.81
C LEU A 83 13.55 -18.45 0.02
N MET A 84 12.62 -18.88 -0.84
CA MET A 84 11.67 -17.99 -1.51
C MET A 84 10.65 -17.39 -0.54
N PHE A 85 10.19 -18.16 0.45
CA PHE A 85 9.36 -17.67 1.55
C PHE A 85 10.09 -16.64 2.40
N LEU A 86 11.34 -16.90 2.83
CA LEU A 86 12.17 -15.91 3.53
C LEU A 86 12.40 -14.64 2.69
N ARG A 87 12.64 -14.78 1.38
CA ARG A 87 12.77 -13.66 0.45
C ARG A 87 11.49 -12.82 0.31
N PHE A 88 10.31 -13.34 0.68
CA PHE A 88 9.09 -12.54 0.76
C PHE A 88 9.05 -11.63 2.00
N PHE A 89 9.61 -12.07 3.13
CA PHE A 89 9.71 -11.23 4.35
C PHE A 89 10.85 -10.21 4.31
N LEU A 90 11.85 -10.43 3.45
CA LEU A 90 12.86 -9.42 3.15
C LEU A 90 12.25 -8.38 2.20
N PRO A 91 12.06 -7.11 2.63
CA PRO A 91 11.52 -6.10 1.75
C PRO A 91 12.47 -5.94 0.55
N ARG A 92 11.95 -6.14 -0.66
CA ARG A 92 12.68 -5.70 -1.86
C ARG A 92 12.69 -4.18 -1.82
N SER A 93 13.81 -3.60 -1.45
CA SER A 93 14.06 -2.16 -1.60
C SER A 93 14.03 -1.82 -3.09
N ILE A 94 12.83 -1.50 -3.59
CA ILE A 94 12.71 -0.41 -4.56
C ILE A 94 13.38 0.77 -3.85
N LEU A 95 14.53 1.18 -4.37
CA LEU A 95 15.20 2.37 -3.88
C LEU A 95 14.23 3.53 -4.08
N GLU A 96 14.06 4.30 -3.01
CA GLU A 96 13.31 5.56 -2.96
C GLU A 96 13.60 6.41 -4.21
N PRO A 97 12.67 7.23 -4.73
CA PRO A 97 13.04 8.35 -5.60
C PRO A 97 14.23 9.11 -5.00
N SER A 98 15.05 9.72 -5.86
CA SER A 98 16.29 10.39 -5.43
C SER A 98 16.00 11.32 -4.26
N SER A 99 16.72 11.11 -3.15
CA SER A 99 16.54 11.94 -1.94
C SER A 99 16.78 13.41 -2.23
N VAL A 100 17.62 13.67 -3.23
CA VAL A 100 17.90 14.95 -3.88
C VAL A 100 16.91 15.19 -5.04
N PHE A 101 16.24 16.34 -5.04
CA PHE A 101 15.39 16.82 -6.15
C PHE A 101 15.34 18.35 -6.19
N ARG A 102 14.92 18.90 -7.34
CA ARG A 102 14.84 20.35 -7.59
C ARG A 102 13.41 20.84 -7.36
N VAL A 103 13.24 21.97 -6.65
CA VAL A 103 11.91 22.55 -6.35
C VAL A 103 11.64 23.90 -7.05
N GLY A 104 12.43 24.28 -8.05
CA GLY A 104 12.28 25.55 -8.78
C GLY A 104 13.10 26.68 -8.15
N TYR A 105 12.77 27.94 -8.44
CA TYR A 105 13.59 29.09 -8.04
C TYR A 105 13.09 29.74 -6.74
N PRO A 106 13.96 30.38 -5.93
CA PRO A 106 13.54 31.16 -4.76
C PRO A 106 12.56 32.30 -5.09
N SER A 107 12.54 32.79 -6.33
CA SER A 107 11.59 33.78 -6.84
C SER A 107 10.15 33.27 -6.96
N ASP A 108 9.97 31.97 -7.18
CA ASP A 108 8.67 31.37 -7.51
C ASP A 108 7.76 31.25 -6.27
N TYR A 109 8.36 31.34 -5.09
CA TYR A 109 7.68 31.26 -3.79
C TYR A 109 7.26 32.65 -3.29
N ALA A 110 6.00 32.77 -2.87
CA ALA A 110 5.51 33.89 -2.08
C ALA A 110 6.04 33.83 -0.64
N LEU A 111 5.86 34.90 0.14
CA LEU A 111 6.18 34.88 1.57
C LEU A 111 5.24 33.95 2.33
N GLY A 112 5.79 33.09 3.18
CA GLY A 112 5.10 32.05 3.94
C GLY A 112 5.23 30.65 3.34
N VAL A 113 4.38 29.74 3.82
CA VAL A 113 4.43 28.30 3.56
C VAL A 113 3.71 27.90 2.26
N ASP A 114 4.44 27.26 1.36
CA ASP A 114 3.93 26.64 0.14
C ASP A 114 3.69 25.12 0.32
N THR A 115 2.54 24.64 -0.17
CA THR A 115 2.07 23.24 -0.02
C THR A 115 2.13 22.39 -1.30
N LYS A 116 2.64 22.93 -2.41
CA LYS A 116 2.70 22.30 -3.74
C LYS A 116 3.35 20.91 -3.71
N TRP A 117 4.43 20.77 -2.95
CA TRP A 117 5.25 19.56 -2.91
C TRP A 117 4.84 18.53 -1.83
N GLN A 118 3.79 18.82 -1.06
CA GLN A 118 3.32 17.97 0.05
C GLN A 118 2.94 16.56 -0.41
N GLN A 119 2.33 16.41 -1.60
CA GLN A 119 1.91 15.12 -2.13
C GLN A 119 3.03 14.32 -2.81
N GLN A 120 4.02 15.00 -3.40
CA GLN A 120 5.07 14.35 -4.19
C GLN A 120 6.30 13.96 -3.35
N TYR A 121 6.78 14.89 -2.53
CA TYR A 121 8.01 14.72 -1.76
C TYR A 121 7.80 14.81 -0.25
N ARG A 122 6.56 15.10 0.20
CA ARG A 122 6.23 15.23 1.61
C ARG A 122 7.08 16.32 2.29
N ILE A 123 7.11 17.50 1.67
CA ILE A 123 7.77 18.70 2.19
C ILE A 123 6.85 19.91 2.12
N TRP A 124 7.22 20.95 2.88
CA TRP A 124 6.75 22.32 2.70
C TRP A 124 7.95 23.24 2.50
N VAL A 125 7.81 24.23 1.63
CA VAL A 125 8.81 25.28 1.44
C VAL A 125 8.29 26.51 2.19
N ASP A 126 9.02 27.00 3.18
CA ASP A 126 8.68 28.26 3.88
C ASP A 126 9.69 29.34 3.51
N LYS A 127 9.17 30.49 3.09
CA LYS A 127 9.95 31.64 2.67
C LYS A 127 9.64 32.84 3.57
N THR A 128 10.59 33.20 4.41
CA THR A 128 10.54 34.42 5.22
C THR A 128 11.16 35.60 4.45
N SER A 129 11.28 36.75 5.10
CA SER A 129 11.94 37.94 4.55
C SER A 129 13.46 37.81 4.39
N ASP A 130 14.09 36.93 5.17
CA ASP A 130 15.54 36.81 5.34
C ASP A 130 16.11 35.42 4.95
N ARG A 131 15.26 34.41 4.87
CA ARG A 131 15.65 33.02 4.60
C ARG A 131 14.53 32.23 3.91
N ILE A 132 14.92 31.20 3.18
CA ILE A 132 14.03 30.15 2.69
C ILE A 132 14.53 28.79 3.18
N PHE A 133 13.62 27.96 3.70
CA PHE A 133 13.95 26.64 4.23
C PHE A 133 12.85 25.63 3.89
N VAL A 134 13.17 24.36 4.02
CA VAL A 134 12.26 23.27 3.68
C VAL A 134 11.98 22.43 4.91
N ILE A 135 10.71 22.35 5.30
CA ILE A 135 10.24 21.49 6.40
C ILE A 135 9.88 20.13 5.80
N TYR A 136 10.41 19.06 6.38
CA TYR A 136 9.96 17.71 6.08
C TYR A 136 8.62 17.44 6.76
N ALA A 137 7.58 17.11 5.99
CA ALA A 137 6.18 17.10 6.42
C ALA A 137 5.84 15.83 7.23
N ARG A 138 6.55 15.63 8.34
CA ARG A 138 6.48 14.46 9.23
C ARG A 138 6.37 14.90 10.69
N CYS A 139 5.21 14.63 11.27
CA CYS A 139 4.93 14.81 12.69
C CYS A 139 5.87 13.96 13.54
N THR A 140 6.51 14.57 14.54
CA THR A 140 7.54 13.94 15.37
C THR A 140 7.00 13.02 16.47
N HIS A 141 5.67 12.96 16.64
CA HIS A 141 5.00 12.01 17.52
C HIS A 141 5.07 10.58 16.95
N LEU A 142 4.40 10.31 15.82
CA LEU A 142 4.30 8.99 15.21
C LEU A 142 4.44 8.98 13.67
N GLY A 143 4.91 10.09 13.07
CA GLY A 143 5.20 10.13 11.64
C GLY A 143 4.00 10.31 10.71
N CYS A 144 2.84 10.79 11.20
CA CYS A 144 1.77 11.32 10.35
C CYS A 144 2.21 12.59 9.60
N THR A 145 1.51 12.98 8.54
CA THR A 145 1.69 14.29 7.87
C THR A 145 0.74 15.30 8.52
N PRO A 146 1.24 16.38 9.14
CA PRO A 146 0.37 17.50 9.55
C PRO A 146 -0.28 18.18 8.33
N ASP A 147 -1.35 18.93 8.55
CA ASP A 147 -1.90 19.84 7.55
C ASP A 147 -1.50 21.28 7.87
N TRP A 148 -1.08 22.05 6.87
CA TRP A 148 -1.00 23.51 6.98
C TRP A 148 -2.41 24.11 7.06
N LYS A 149 -2.63 25.04 8.00
CA LYS A 149 -3.88 25.81 8.14
C LYS A 149 -3.57 27.31 7.95
N PRO A 150 -3.74 27.85 6.74
CA PRO A 150 -3.42 29.25 6.43
C PRO A 150 -4.16 30.28 7.30
N SER A 151 -5.36 29.95 7.77
CA SER A 151 -6.15 30.79 8.67
C SER A 151 -5.55 30.97 10.06
N GLU A 152 -4.68 30.06 10.49
CA GLU A 152 -4.05 30.03 11.82
C GLU A 152 -2.52 30.23 11.77
N ASN A 153 -1.91 30.23 10.58
CA ASN A 153 -0.47 30.16 10.34
C ASN A 153 0.22 29.04 11.15
N LYS A 154 -0.42 27.86 11.18
CA LYS A 154 -0.02 26.71 12.00
C LYS A 154 -0.19 25.41 11.22
N PHE A 155 0.67 24.43 11.49
CA PHE A 155 0.44 23.04 11.11
C PHE A 155 -0.33 22.31 12.21
N LYS A 156 -1.34 21.52 11.84
CA LYS A 156 -2.16 20.72 12.76
C LYS A 156 -2.10 19.25 12.34
N CYS A 157 -1.69 18.36 13.24
CA CYS A 157 -1.61 16.92 12.97
C CYS A 157 -2.96 16.24 13.24
N PRO A 158 -3.67 15.70 12.22
CA PRO A 158 -5.00 15.12 12.40
C PRO A 158 -5.00 13.84 13.24
N CYS A 159 -3.86 13.17 13.41
CA CYS A 159 -3.79 11.90 14.12
C CYS A 159 -3.95 12.03 15.65
N HIS A 160 -3.35 13.05 16.27
CA HIS A 160 -3.27 13.18 17.74
C HIS A 160 -3.25 14.64 18.23
N GLY A 161 -3.59 15.62 17.38
CA GLY A 161 -3.67 17.03 17.77
C GLY A 161 -2.33 17.72 18.05
N SER A 162 -1.19 17.19 17.59
CA SER A 162 0.08 17.92 17.63
C SER A 162 0.02 19.18 16.77
N GLY A 163 0.36 20.33 17.33
CA GLY A 163 0.40 21.61 16.61
C GLY A 163 1.80 22.18 16.54
N TYR A 164 2.14 22.75 15.37
CA TYR A 164 3.40 23.40 15.08
C TYR A 164 3.17 24.80 14.49
N ASP A 165 4.05 25.75 14.75
CA ASP A 165 4.04 27.06 14.08
C ASP A 165 4.57 26.99 12.64
N SER A 166 4.62 28.13 11.93
CA SER A 166 5.14 28.20 10.56
C SER A 166 6.58 27.71 10.43
N GLU A 167 7.43 27.92 11.43
CA GLU A 167 8.84 27.48 11.42
C GLU A 167 9.01 25.98 11.71
N GLY A 168 7.93 25.28 12.07
CA GLY A 168 7.89 23.87 12.41
C GLY A 168 8.13 23.56 13.89
N ILE A 169 8.14 24.57 14.77
CA ILE A 169 8.33 24.40 16.22
C ILE A 169 7.05 23.88 16.86
N ASN A 170 7.15 22.82 17.66
CA ASN A 170 6.01 22.23 18.36
C ASN A 170 5.57 23.15 19.52
N PHE A 171 4.28 23.50 19.56
CA PHE A 171 3.72 24.32 20.63
C PHE A 171 2.57 23.63 21.40
N GLU A 172 1.96 22.58 20.85
CA GLU A 172 0.88 21.83 21.50
C GLU A 172 0.83 20.34 21.12
N GLY A 173 0.13 19.55 21.94
CA GLY A 173 -0.10 18.13 21.72
C GLY A 173 1.12 17.24 22.06
N PRO A 174 1.08 15.95 21.68
CA PRO A 174 2.06 14.95 22.14
C PRO A 174 3.41 14.95 21.37
N ALA A 175 3.67 15.95 20.53
CA ALA A 175 4.91 16.01 19.77
C ALA A 175 6.08 16.47 20.67
N PRO A 176 7.15 15.66 20.84
CA PRO A 176 8.19 15.96 21.81
C PRO A 176 9.22 17.01 21.33
N ARG A 177 9.23 17.33 20.03
CA ARG A 177 10.22 18.20 19.38
C ARG A 177 9.71 18.84 18.07
N PRO A 178 10.35 19.90 17.53
CA PRO A 178 10.07 20.48 16.23
C PRO A 178 10.19 19.48 15.06
N MET A 179 9.50 19.75 13.95
CA MET A 179 9.60 18.97 12.70
C MET A 179 11.00 19.08 12.08
N ASP A 180 11.43 18.05 11.35
CA ASP A 180 12.76 18.04 10.72
C ASP A 180 12.83 19.04 9.56
N ARG A 181 13.96 19.73 9.37
CA ARG A 181 14.26 20.51 8.16
C ARG A 181 15.08 19.68 7.18
N ALA A 182 14.77 19.75 5.90
CA ALA A 182 15.55 19.10 4.84
C ALA A 182 16.76 19.98 4.47
N HIS A 183 17.81 19.35 3.97
CA HIS A 183 18.98 20.06 3.47
C HIS A 183 18.65 20.81 2.19
N VAL A 184 19.09 22.06 2.09
CA VAL A 184 18.81 22.95 0.97
C VAL A 184 20.08 23.64 0.46
N GLU A 185 20.28 23.59 -0.85
CA GLU A 185 21.36 24.27 -1.57
C GLU A 185 20.81 24.94 -2.84
N LEU A 186 21.60 25.82 -3.44
CA LEU A 186 21.32 26.36 -4.77
C LEU A 186 22.18 25.64 -5.80
N ASP A 187 21.54 25.10 -6.83
CA ASP A 187 22.20 24.47 -7.98
C ASP A 187 22.89 25.52 -8.87
N ALA A 188 23.71 25.09 -9.84
CA ALA A 188 24.44 25.98 -10.75
C ALA A 188 23.51 26.89 -11.57
N GLU A 189 22.27 26.45 -11.81
CA GLU A 189 21.22 27.23 -12.47
C GLU A 189 20.46 28.19 -11.52
N GLY A 190 20.75 28.19 -10.22
CA GLY A 190 20.04 29.00 -9.21
C GLY A 190 18.71 28.41 -8.73
N GLN A 191 18.44 27.13 -9.03
CA GLN A 191 17.29 26.40 -8.51
C GLN A 191 17.57 25.85 -7.11
N ILE A 192 16.55 25.77 -6.27
CA ILE A 192 16.64 25.15 -4.94
C ILE A 192 16.72 23.63 -5.13
N LEU A 193 17.82 23.06 -4.67
CA LEU A 193 18.08 21.64 -4.57
C LEU A 193 17.79 21.21 -3.12
N VAL A 194 16.86 20.27 -2.95
CA VAL A 194 16.44 19.75 -1.65
C VAL A 194 16.94 18.32 -1.50
N ASP A 195 17.63 18.00 -0.41
CA ASP A 195 17.96 16.63 -0.03
C ASP A 195 17.22 16.21 1.26
N ILE A 196 16.29 15.27 1.13
CA ILE A 196 15.57 14.64 2.25
C ILE A 196 16.46 13.59 2.97
N GLY A 197 17.54 13.12 2.33
CA GLY A 197 18.48 12.17 2.93
C GLY A 197 19.22 12.76 4.14
N ARG A 198 19.51 14.06 4.09
CA ARG A 198 20.11 14.83 5.17
C ARG A 198 19.06 15.73 5.85
N LEU A 199 18.62 15.31 7.03
CA LEU A 199 17.64 16.05 7.85
C LEU A 199 18.30 16.71 9.06
N TYR A 200 18.03 18.00 9.25
CA TYR A 200 18.40 18.80 10.41
C TYR A 200 17.29 18.71 11.48
N ARG A 201 17.69 18.48 12.73
CA ARG A 201 16.81 18.19 13.86
C ARG A 201 17.00 19.17 14.99
N TRP A 202 16.05 19.17 15.92
CA TRP A 202 16.19 19.86 17.19
C TRP A 202 15.61 19.01 18.32
N PRO A 203 16.34 18.01 18.84
CA PRO A 203 15.89 17.20 19.96
C PRO A 203 15.86 18.01 21.27
N LYS A 204 14.96 17.66 22.19
CA LYS A 204 14.81 18.38 23.45
C LYS A 204 16.02 18.19 24.36
N GLY A 205 16.82 19.23 24.54
CA GLY A 205 18.03 19.23 25.37
C GLY A 205 19.32 18.93 24.60
N GLU A 206 19.24 18.78 23.28
CA GLU A 206 20.40 18.70 22.39
C GLU A 206 20.57 20.03 21.62
N LYS A 207 21.60 20.12 20.77
CA LYS A 207 21.85 21.29 19.93
C LYS A 207 20.70 21.50 18.92
N ASP A 208 20.38 22.75 18.63
CA ASP A 208 19.57 23.14 17.48
C ASP A 208 20.40 23.06 16.18
N GLU A 209 19.98 22.22 15.24
CA GLU A 209 20.64 22.12 13.93
C GLU A 209 20.00 23.07 12.89
N PHE A 210 18.95 23.81 13.26
CA PHE A 210 18.19 24.69 12.35
C PHE A 210 18.97 25.92 11.87
N ASN A 211 20.00 26.30 12.62
CA ASN A 211 20.91 27.41 12.32
C ASN A 211 22.22 26.93 11.64
N ASP A 212 22.37 25.63 11.39
CA ASP A 212 23.55 25.10 10.71
C ASP A 212 23.51 25.34 9.19
N PRO A 213 24.66 25.51 8.53
CA PRO A 213 24.73 25.74 7.10
C PRO A 213 24.07 24.57 6.34
N GLY A 214 23.20 24.90 5.39
CA GLY A 214 22.38 23.95 4.62
C GLY A 214 21.01 23.64 5.23
N ALA A 215 20.69 24.11 6.44
CA ALA A 215 19.33 24.00 7.00
C ALA A 215 18.37 25.07 6.45
N TYR A 216 18.91 26.13 5.85
CA TYR A 216 18.22 27.22 5.17
C TYR A 216 19.15 27.86 4.12
N ILE A 217 18.56 28.56 3.16
CA ILE A 217 19.25 29.45 2.21
C ILE A 217 18.93 30.89 2.62
N PRO A 218 19.92 31.77 2.85
CA PRO A 218 19.69 33.19 3.09
C PRO A 218 19.23 33.91 1.81
N LEU A 219 18.40 34.95 1.95
CA LEU A 219 17.84 35.76 0.85
C LEU A 219 18.42 37.18 0.79
#